data_AF-A0A497LK19-F1
#
_entry.id   AF-A0A497LK19-F1
#
_cell.length_a   1.000
_cell.length_b   1.000
_cell.length_c   1.000
_cell.angle_alpha   90.00
_cell.angle_beta   90.00
_cell.angle_gamma   90.00
#
_symmetry.space_group_name_H-M   'P 1'
#
loop_
_entity.id
_entity.type
_entity.pdbx_description
1 polymer ?
#
loop_
_entity_poly.entity_id
_entity_poly.type
_entity_poly.pdbx_seq_one_letter_code
_entity_poly.pdbx_strand_id
1 'polypeptide(L)'
;MMAELVFFIVGAFASYVVDVWWWTIDYRKAERGLEFHEHYHVGLELLILSLILNRFTPSAPVFALAGAGFGFITAEWRQVVEVAGRKVQLGHPFAYGSKHFRQSTILGLLLLGILLTTALWLPRW
;
A
#
# COMPACT_ATOMS: atom_id res chain seq x y z
N MET A 1 -16.69 11.42 -11.84
CA MET A 1 -16.55 10.03 -12.33
C MET A 1 -15.40 9.82 -13.34
N MET A 2 -15.46 10.36 -14.57
CA MET A 2 -14.40 10.05 -15.57
C MET A 2 -13.01 10.53 -15.15
N ALA A 3 -12.91 11.77 -14.62
CA ALA A 3 -11.65 12.32 -14.14
C ALA A 3 -11.06 11.53 -12.95
N GLU A 4 -11.89 11.16 -11.97
CA GLU A 4 -11.48 10.35 -10.81
C GLU A 4 -10.92 8.99 -11.24
N LEU A 5 -11.58 8.34 -12.20
CA LEU A 5 -11.11 7.07 -12.76
C LEU A 5 -9.77 7.22 -13.49
N VAL A 6 -9.59 8.30 -14.25
CA VAL A 6 -8.31 8.59 -14.92
C VAL A 6 -7.19 8.76 -13.89
N PHE A 7 -7.41 9.56 -12.84
CA PHE A 7 -6.43 9.74 -11.79
C PHE A 7 -6.14 8.45 -11.03
N PHE A 8 -7.15 7.64 -10.75
CA PHE A 8 -6.98 6.32 -10.15
C PHE A 8 -6.09 5.42 -11.02
N ILE A 9 -6.37 5.31 -12.32
CA ILE A 9 -5.58 4.50 -13.26
C ILE A 9 -4.13 5.00 -13.34
N VAL A 10 -3.94 6.32 -13.39
CA VAL A 10 -2.60 6.94 -13.39
C VAL A 10 -1.83 6.61 -12.11
N GLY A 11 -2.49 6.69 -10.95
CA GLY A 11 -1.91 6.30 -9.67
C GLY A 11 -1.49 4.84 -9.63
N ALA A 12 -2.38 3.94 -10.06
CA ALA A 12 -2.10 2.50 -10.11
C ALA A 12 -0.94 2.20 -11.05
N PHE A 13 -0.92 2.78 -12.25
CA PHE A 13 0.19 2.65 -13.19
C PHE A 13 1.51 3.14 -12.59
N ALA A 14 1.51 4.32 -11.95
CA ALA A 14 2.69 4.88 -11.31
C ALA A 14 3.26 3.97 -10.22
N SER A 15 2.40 3.35 -9.39
CA SER A 15 2.87 2.42 -8.35
C SER A 15 3.58 1.18 -8.91
N TYR A 16 3.16 0.65 -10.07
CA TYR A 16 3.88 -0.45 -10.71
C TYR A 16 5.25 0.00 -11.26
N VAL A 17 5.35 1.22 -11.79
CA VAL A 17 6.64 1.78 -12.22
C VAL A 17 7.57 1.96 -11.03
N VAL A 18 7.04 2.45 -9.90
CA VAL A 18 7.80 2.62 -8.67
C VAL A 18 8.20 1.26 -8.07
N ASP A 19 7.33 0.26 -8.07
CA ASP A 19 7.62 -1.11 -7.63
C ASP A 19 8.79 -1.72 -8.42
N VAL A 20 8.77 -1.62 -9.76
CA VAL A 20 9.90 -2.08 -10.60
C VAL A 20 11.19 -1.38 -10.20
N TRP A 21 11.17 -0.06 -10.01
CA TRP A 21 12.36 0.69 -9.61
C TRP A 21 12.81 0.32 -8.18
N TRP A 22 11.87 0.14 -7.27
CA TRP A 22 12.11 -0.27 -5.90
C TRP A 22 12.84 -1.60 -5.87
N TRP A 23 12.40 -2.60 -6.63
CA TRP A 23 13.08 -3.90 -6.76
C TRP A 23 14.53 -3.79 -7.25
N THR A 24 14.82 -2.87 -8.18
CA THR A 24 16.20 -2.65 -8.64
C THR A 24 17.12 -2.03 -7.58
N ILE A 25 16.55 -1.40 -6.56
CA ILE A 25 17.26 -0.79 -5.43
C ILE A 25 17.29 -1.73 -4.22
N ASP A 26 16.19 -2.43 -3.93
CA ASP A 26 15.98 -3.23 -2.70
C ASP A 26 16.75 -4.54 -2.66
N TYR A 27 17.16 -5.08 -3.81
CA TYR A 27 18.16 -6.16 -3.85
C TYR A 27 19.38 -5.82 -2.98
N ARG A 28 19.71 -4.53 -2.84
CA ARG A 28 20.81 -4.02 -2.01
C ARG A 28 20.42 -3.78 -0.55
N LYS A 29 19.13 -3.70 -0.20
CA LYS A 29 18.64 -3.48 1.19
C LYS A 29 18.46 -4.79 1.96
N ALA A 30 18.01 -5.85 1.29
CA ALA A 30 17.96 -7.20 1.86
C ALA A 30 19.36 -7.66 2.32
N GLU A 31 20.38 -7.41 1.49
CA GLU A 31 21.80 -7.63 1.83
C GLU A 31 22.31 -6.79 3.01
N ARG A 32 21.61 -5.70 3.35
CA ARG A 32 21.99 -4.75 4.42
C ARG A 32 21.10 -4.84 5.67
N GLY A 33 20.11 -5.75 5.70
CA GLY A 33 19.21 -5.95 6.84
C GLY A 33 18.28 -4.77 7.14
N LEU A 34 17.90 -3.98 6.13
CA LEU A 34 17.10 -2.75 6.28
C LEU A 34 15.61 -2.91 5.92
N GLU A 35 15.06 -4.13 5.99
CA GLU A 35 13.66 -4.44 5.64
C GLU A 35 12.69 -3.98 6.75
N PHE A 36 12.21 -2.73 6.67
CA PHE A 36 11.28 -2.19 7.67
C PHE A 36 10.02 -1.55 7.09
N HIS A 37 9.92 -1.33 5.77
CA HIS A 37 8.75 -0.69 5.15
C HIS A 37 8.51 -1.21 3.73
N GLU A 38 7.55 -2.11 3.59
CA GLU A 38 7.23 -2.82 2.34
C GLU A 38 6.14 -2.11 1.53
N HIS A 39 5.99 -2.49 0.25
CA HIS A 39 5.00 -1.89 -0.65
C HIS A 39 3.58 -1.96 -0.08
N TYR A 40 3.24 -3.03 0.63
CA TYR A 40 1.95 -3.14 1.30
C TYR A 40 1.69 -1.99 2.31
N HIS A 41 2.71 -1.60 3.09
CA HIS A 41 2.57 -0.53 4.08
C HIS A 41 2.39 0.82 3.40
N VAL A 42 3.21 1.11 2.38
CA VAL A 42 3.06 2.31 1.52
C VAL A 42 1.67 2.34 0.91
N GLY A 43 1.19 1.18 0.43
CA GLY A 43 -0.09 1.03 -0.22
C GLY A 43 -1.27 1.38 0.71
N LEU A 44 -1.24 0.87 1.94
CA LEU A 44 -2.21 1.20 2.96
C LEU A 44 -2.20 2.69 3.33
N GLU A 45 -1.02 3.27 3.57
CA GLU A 45 -0.87 4.68 3.94
C GLU A 45 -1.47 5.62 2.88
N LEU A 46 -1.21 5.34 1.60
CA LEU A 46 -1.77 6.11 0.48
C LEU A 46 -3.30 6.00 0.40
N LEU A 47 -3.87 4.83 0.72
CA LEU A 47 -5.32 4.67 0.80
C LEU A 47 -5.93 5.49 1.95
N ILE A 48 -5.31 5.49 3.14
CA ILE A 48 -5.80 6.36 4.24
C ILE A 48 -5.74 7.82 3.82
N LEU A 49 -4.58 8.24 3.29
CA LEU A 49 -4.37 9.62 2.91
C LEU A 49 -5.40 10.06 1.87
N SER A 50 -5.70 9.19 0.91
CA SER A 50 -6.77 9.42 -0.05
C SER A 50 -8.14 9.59 0.63
N LEU A 51 -8.47 8.78 1.63
CA LEU A 51 -9.75 8.85 2.34
C LEU A 51 -9.87 10.14 3.17
N ILE A 52 -8.80 10.51 3.88
CA ILE A 52 -8.72 11.77 4.63
C ILE A 52 -8.87 12.96 3.67
N LEU A 53 -8.07 13.01 2.60
CA LEU A 53 -8.09 14.14 1.67
C LEU A 53 -9.41 14.24 0.91
N ASN A 54 -10.03 13.11 0.55
CA ASN A 54 -11.33 13.14 -0.11
C ASN A 54 -12.44 13.66 0.82
N ARG A 55 -12.27 13.48 2.13
CA ARG A 55 -13.20 14.00 3.14
C ARG A 55 -13.11 15.52 3.32
N PHE A 56 -11.90 16.08 3.30
CA PHE A 56 -11.66 17.51 3.58
C PHE A 56 -11.54 18.37 2.32
N THR A 57 -11.04 17.80 1.23
CA THR A 57 -10.71 18.47 -0.02
C THR A 57 -11.04 17.55 -1.20
N PRO A 58 -12.33 17.23 -1.40
CA PRO A 58 -12.75 16.32 -2.47
C PRO A 58 -12.34 16.88 -3.83
N SER A 59 -11.46 16.16 -4.51
CA SER A 59 -10.97 16.54 -5.84
C SER A 59 -10.51 15.31 -6.59
N ALA A 60 -10.64 15.34 -7.92
CA ALA A 60 -10.25 14.21 -8.78
C ALA A 60 -8.80 13.74 -8.57
N PRO A 61 -7.79 14.61 -8.34
CA PRO A 61 -6.41 14.17 -8.11
C PRO A 61 -6.20 13.30 -6.87
N VAL A 62 -7.06 13.41 -5.85
CA VAL A 62 -6.97 12.57 -4.64
C VAL A 62 -7.08 11.08 -4.98
N PHE A 63 -7.83 10.73 -6.03
CA PHE A 63 -7.99 9.35 -6.48
C PHE A 63 -6.70 8.73 -7.03
N ALA A 64 -5.70 9.54 -7.41
CA ALA A 64 -4.38 9.02 -7.76
C ALA A 64 -3.66 8.39 -6.55
N LEU A 65 -3.89 8.90 -5.34
CA LEU A 65 -3.36 8.30 -4.12
C LEU A 65 -4.04 6.96 -3.84
N ALA A 66 -5.37 6.89 -4.00
CA ALA A 66 -6.08 5.61 -3.88
C ALA A 66 -5.62 4.59 -4.93
N GLY A 67 -5.41 5.04 -6.18
CA GLY A 67 -4.89 4.20 -7.26
C GLY A 67 -3.49 3.67 -6.98
N ALA A 68 -2.58 4.54 -6.54
CA ALA A 68 -1.22 4.15 -6.16
C ALA A 68 -1.22 3.20 -4.95
N GLY A 69 -2.07 3.47 -3.96
CA GLY A 69 -2.24 2.63 -2.80
C GLY A 69 -2.69 1.21 -3.16
N PHE A 70 -3.70 1.12 -4.02
CA PHE A 70 -4.18 -0.15 -4.58
C PHE A 70 -3.08 -0.87 -5.35
N GLY A 71 -2.38 -0.18 -6.25
CA GLY A 71 -1.37 -0.80 -7.08
C GLY A 71 -0.19 -1.35 -6.27
N PHE A 72 0.30 -0.66 -5.23
CA PHE A 72 1.33 -1.21 -4.34
C PHE A 72 0.88 -2.46 -3.57
N ILE A 73 -0.35 -2.50 -3.07
CA ILE A 73 -0.90 -3.70 -2.40
C ILE A 73 -0.95 -4.87 -3.38
N THR A 74 -1.41 -4.63 -4.61
CA THR A 74 -1.47 -5.69 -5.62
C THR A 74 -0.10 -6.12 -6.12
N ALA A 75 0.87 -5.20 -6.19
CA ALA A 75 2.24 -5.52 -6.58
C ALA A 75 2.88 -6.45 -5.55
N GLU A 76 2.74 -6.14 -4.26
CA GLU A 76 3.19 -6.99 -3.17
C GLU A 76 2.57 -8.39 -3.22
N TRP A 77 1.24 -8.48 -3.45
CA TRP A 77 0.55 -9.77 -3.59
C TRP A 77 1.01 -10.63 -4.77
N ARG A 78 1.67 -10.04 -5.77
CA ARG A 78 2.20 -10.76 -6.94
C ARG A 78 3.64 -11.23 -6.77
N GLN A 79 4.31 -10.83 -5.69
CA GLN A 79 5.70 -11.20 -5.46
C GLN A 79 5.83 -12.70 -5.13
N VAL A 80 6.67 -13.40 -5.91
CA VAL A 80 7.06 -14.80 -5.69
C VAL A 80 8.59 -14.82 -5.73
N VAL A 81 9.25 -15.13 -4.62
CA VAL A 81 10.72 -15.11 -4.55
C VAL A 81 11.27 -16.53 -4.58
N GLU A 82 12.09 -16.85 -5.56
CA GLU A 82 12.85 -18.11 -5.61
C GLU A 82 14.15 -17.96 -4.82
N VAL A 83 14.34 -18.76 -3.77
CA VAL A 83 15.57 -18.75 -2.94
C VAL A 83 16.30 -20.07 -3.14
N ALA A 84 17.55 -20.01 -3.61
CA ALA A 84 18.46 -21.15 -3.75
C ALA A 84 17.91 -22.35 -4.56
N GLY A 85 17.31 -22.10 -5.73
CA GLY A 85 16.82 -23.15 -6.63
C GLY A 85 15.59 -23.92 -6.13
N ARG A 86 14.94 -23.43 -5.07
CA ARG A 86 13.59 -23.82 -4.67
C ARG A 86 12.69 -22.62 -4.86
N LYS A 87 11.64 -22.76 -5.68
CA LYS A 87 10.50 -21.83 -5.67
C LYS A 87 9.96 -21.77 -4.24
N VAL A 88 10.33 -20.72 -3.50
CA VAL A 88 9.63 -20.37 -2.29
C VAL A 88 8.38 -19.64 -2.78
N GLN A 89 7.23 -20.32 -2.76
CA GLN A 89 5.99 -19.57 -2.71
C GLN A 89 6.09 -18.76 -1.41
N LEU A 90 6.31 -17.45 -1.52
CA LEU A 90 6.04 -16.56 -0.41
C LEU A 90 4.59 -16.86 -0.05
N GLY A 91 4.40 -17.60 1.05
CA GLY A 91 3.11 -17.70 1.67
C GLY A 91 2.67 -16.26 1.85
N HIS A 92 1.48 -15.95 1.32
CA HIS A 92 0.76 -14.67 1.42
C HIS A 92 1.39 -13.75 2.48
N PRO A 93 1.72 -12.46 2.21
CA PRO A 93 2.50 -11.56 3.11
C PRO A 93 2.02 -11.49 4.57
N PHE A 94 0.84 -12.05 4.84
CA PHE A 94 0.22 -12.31 6.13
C PHE A 94 0.33 -13.76 6.61
N ALA A 95 1.44 -14.46 6.38
CA ALA A 95 1.67 -15.75 7.03
C ALA A 95 1.54 -15.54 8.55
N TYR A 96 0.52 -16.18 9.15
CA TYR A 96 0.09 -15.91 10.52
C TYR A 96 1.26 -16.08 11.49
N GLY A 97 1.57 -15.03 12.27
CA GLY A 97 2.68 -15.02 13.22
C GLY A 97 4.01 -14.45 12.71
N SER A 98 4.12 -14.02 11.44
CA SER A 98 5.31 -13.33 10.92
C SER A 98 5.44 -11.89 11.48
N LYS A 99 6.65 -11.31 11.40
CA LYS A 99 6.87 -9.89 11.74
C LYS A 99 6.00 -8.96 10.86
N HIS A 100 5.84 -9.28 9.57
CA HIS A 100 4.96 -8.55 8.66
C HIS A 100 3.49 -8.67 9.02
N PHE A 101 3.02 -9.84 9.48
CA PHE A 101 1.66 -10.00 9.96
C PHE A 101 1.38 -9.08 11.15
N ARG A 102 2.34 -8.97 12.09
CA ARG A 102 2.21 -8.09 13.26
C ARG A 102 2.23 -6.61 12.86
N GLN A 103 3.15 -6.19 11.99
CA GLN A 103 3.21 -4.81 11.50
C GLN A 103 1.96 -4.43 10.70
N SER A 104 1.52 -5.30 9.79
CA SER A 104 0.31 -5.13 9.00
C SER A 104 -0.95 -5.06 9.86
N THR A 105 -1.01 -5.85 10.94
CA THR A 105 -2.12 -5.81 11.91
C THR A 105 -2.12 -4.50 12.68
N ILE A 106 -0.96 -4.04 13.15
CA ILE A 106 -0.85 -2.74 13.84
C ILE A 106 -1.25 -1.61 12.90
N LEU A 107 -0.70 -1.58 11.68
CA LEU A 107 -1.05 -0.57 10.68
C LEU A 107 -2.55 -0.60 10.43
N GLY A 108 -3.12 -1.78 10.17
CA GLY A 108 -4.55 -2.03 9.95
C GLY A 108 -5.45 -1.49 11.07
N LEU A 109 -5.12 -1.78 12.34
CA LEU A 109 -5.85 -1.26 13.50
C LEU A 109 -5.76 0.26 13.60
N LEU A 110 -4.60 0.83 13.26
CA LEU A 110 -4.39 2.27 13.24
C LEU A 110 -5.21 2.92 12.10
N LEU A 111 -5.26 2.30 10.91
CA LEU A 111 -6.13 2.76 9.82
C LEU A 111 -7.60 2.72 10.24
N LEU A 112 -8.02 1.64 10.88
CA LEU A 112 -9.40 1.46 11.34
C LEU A 112 -9.78 2.55 12.35
N GLY A 113 -8.88 2.88 13.28
CA GLY A 113 -9.06 3.99 14.21
C GLY A 113 -9.21 5.34 13.51
N ILE A 114 -8.34 5.64 12.54
CA ILE A 114 -8.42 6.87 11.74
C ILE A 114 -9.73 6.92 10.93
N LEU A 115 -10.12 5.81 10.32
CA LEU A 115 -11.34 5.72 9.52
C LEU A 115 -12.58 5.93 10.40
N LEU A 116 -12.65 5.28 11.56
CA LEU A 116 -13.76 5.41 12.49
C LEU A 116 -13.85 6.82 13.07
N THR A 117 -12.72 7.43 13.44
CA THR A 117 -12.70 8.81 13.93
C THR A 117 -13.11 9.81 12.84
N THR A 118 -12.61 9.65 11.62
CA THR A 118 -13.00 10.51 10.49
C THR A 118 -14.45 10.31 10.04
N ALA A 119 -14.99 9.09 10.14
CA ALA A 119 -16.37 8.79 9.77
C ALA A 119 -17.40 9.15 10.86
N LEU A 120 -17.05 9.00 12.14
CA LEU A 120 -17.98 9.15 13.26
C LEU A 120 -17.91 10.52 13.95
N TRP A 121 -16.75 11.19 13.96
CA TRP A 121 -16.53 12.38 14.82
C TRP A 121 -16.41 13.70 14.07
N LEU A 122 -16.27 13.69 12.74
CA LEU A 122 -16.15 14.93 11.96
C LEU A 122 -17.48 15.29 11.30
N PRO A 123 -18.08 16.47 11.60
CA PRO A 123 -19.40 16.82 11.11
C PRO A 123 -19.46 16.75 9.59
N ARG A 124 -20.58 16.26 9.05
CA ARG A 124 -20.88 16.32 7.61
C ARG A 124 -21.33 17.75 7.32
N TRP A 125 -20.37 18.62 6.99
CA TRP A 125 -20.63 19.93 6.39
C TRP A 125 -20.94 19.72 4.91
#